data_AF-A0A257TJ54-F1
#
_entry.id   AF-A0A257TJ54-F1
#
_cell.length_a   1.000
_cell.length_b   1.000
_cell.length_c   1.000
_cell.angle_alpha   90.00
_cell.angle_beta   90.00
_cell.angle_gamma   90.00
#
_symmetry.space_group_name_H-M   'P 1'
#
loop_
_entity.id
_entity.type
_entity.pdbx_description
1 polymer ?
#
loop_
_entity_poly.entity_id
_entity_poly.type
_entity_poly.pdbx_seq_one_letter_code
_entity_poly.pdbx_strand_id
1 'polypeptide(L)'
;MAKSFDGSSNAPFYCSVSRRLMDGRRSIKERLTEHDAVTVILVMGLALITVSAAAQDSPGRELAELCRKHKGAVASVSGDEVETARKQLAQAVARLEVYLNAGGKNGAAWKRYLRFPDLLTALKRNAAESASLNAVLTRFRANHAGLELPVFQTVAASLQRYLRLVREQAEQVSSAELDEQLERLATRLAGMSDPPTPEEVAEISGSVAWLDEHGQCREVVAQVRGRLSHPNLQVHLSEEMVSSGSLREVNDVQPQPVRDAILGTRILGSGRTVGWARTRLLPDEQRALFETSIVATNRAQTVGYNGPARIYSSSTTQLKGTKRFYLDESGFHVWTAVSQADARSQIRGIGSNKHGLMDRVVRRVASKRVAQQQRAAERVASRHAERQLNARLDAEANAQLGRAHADFMNKLRNPLVRLGQWPRQLRMNSTAGQFRLLALHD
;
A
#
# COMPACT_ATOMS: atom_id res chain seq x y z
N MET A 1 -1.96 -4.55 -38.92
CA MET A 1 -0.92 -3.61 -39.38
C MET A 1 0.41 -4.15 -38.90
N ALA A 2 1.14 -4.82 -39.79
CA ALA A 2 2.38 -5.52 -39.52
C ALA A 2 3.57 -4.68 -40.01
N LYS A 3 4.65 -4.66 -39.24
CA LYS A 3 6.00 -4.38 -39.75
C LYS A 3 7.00 -5.28 -39.03
N SER A 4 7.56 -6.20 -39.80
CA SER A 4 8.75 -6.98 -39.58
C SER A 4 9.99 -6.16 -39.95
N PHE A 5 11.10 -6.34 -39.21
CA PHE A 5 12.45 -6.21 -39.75
C PHE A 5 13.41 -7.11 -38.96
N ASP A 6 14.05 -8.02 -39.69
CA ASP A 6 15.32 -8.72 -39.42
C ASP A 6 16.40 -7.75 -38.92
N GLY A 7 17.50 -8.13 -38.24
CA GLY A 7 18.12 -9.42 -38.01
C GLY A 7 19.61 -9.21 -37.74
N SER A 8 20.16 -10.00 -36.81
CA SER A 8 21.57 -10.42 -36.68
C SER A 8 22.66 -9.51 -36.03
N SER A 9 23.22 -10.06 -34.93
CA SER A 9 24.64 -10.44 -34.73
C SER A 9 25.57 -9.61 -33.81
N ASN A 10 26.09 -10.36 -32.81
CA ASN A 10 27.39 -10.34 -32.14
C ASN A 10 27.83 -9.24 -31.14
N ALA A 11 27.99 -9.69 -29.89
CA ALA A 11 28.84 -9.14 -28.83
C ALA A 11 30.35 -9.46 -29.08
N PRO A 12 31.33 -9.18 -28.18
CA PRO A 12 31.34 -8.36 -26.96
C PRO A 12 32.53 -7.36 -26.90
N PHE A 13 32.55 -6.42 -25.96
CA PHE A 13 33.75 -5.65 -25.61
C PHE A 13 34.06 -5.74 -24.11
N TYR A 14 35.15 -6.46 -23.80
CA TYR A 14 35.96 -6.30 -22.59
C TYR A 14 36.99 -5.20 -22.87
N CYS A 15 37.19 -4.25 -21.96
CA CYS A 15 38.44 -3.49 -21.90
C CYS A 15 38.81 -3.21 -20.44
N SER A 16 39.80 -3.96 -19.97
CA SER A 16 40.61 -3.67 -18.80
C SER A 16 41.83 -2.84 -19.23
N VAL A 17 42.09 -1.71 -18.59
CA VAL A 17 43.45 -1.15 -18.50
C VAL A 17 43.73 -0.76 -17.06
N SER A 18 44.92 -1.19 -16.63
CA SER A 18 45.46 -1.19 -15.29
C SER A 18 46.67 -0.26 -15.23
N ARG A 19 46.97 0.15 -13.99
CA ARG A 19 48.22 0.67 -13.41
C ARG A 19 48.43 2.18 -13.38
N ARG A 20 49.07 2.78 -12.37
CA ARG A 20 49.52 2.49 -10.96
C ARG A 20 50.78 3.36 -10.83
N LEU A 21 50.93 4.15 -9.76
CA LEU A 21 52.18 4.57 -9.10
C LEU A 21 51.73 5.38 -7.86
N MET A 22 51.79 4.80 -6.65
CA MET A 22 52.89 4.87 -5.66
C MET A 22 53.10 6.31 -5.15
N ASP A 23 53.26 6.63 -3.87
CA ASP A 23 53.66 5.85 -2.70
C ASP A 23 53.35 6.68 -1.43
N GLY A 24 53.24 6.05 -0.26
CA GLY A 24 53.08 6.82 0.99
C GLY A 24 52.72 6.01 2.23
N ARG A 25 53.58 5.07 2.64
CA ARG A 25 53.54 4.37 3.94
C ARG A 25 53.60 5.38 5.12
N ARG A 26 52.77 5.18 6.15
CA ARG A 26 53.18 4.81 7.53
C ARG A 26 52.00 4.80 8.51
N SER A 27 51.87 3.67 9.20
CA SER A 27 51.06 3.44 10.39
C SER A 27 51.62 4.21 11.59
N ILE A 28 50.74 4.80 12.39
CA ILE A 28 50.98 5.08 13.82
C ILE A 28 49.77 4.54 14.60
N LYS A 29 49.94 3.33 15.13
CA LYS A 29 49.32 2.89 16.39
C LYS A 29 49.94 3.69 17.53
N GLU A 30 49.24 3.75 18.65
CA GLU A 30 49.67 4.22 19.99
C GLU A 30 49.53 5.73 20.26
N ARG A 31 48.40 6.10 20.88
CA ARG A 31 48.36 6.60 22.27
C ARG A 31 46.92 6.96 22.63
N LEU A 32 46.30 6.10 23.44
CA LEU A 32 45.68 6.45 24.72
C LEU A 32 45.05 5.17 25.28
N THR A 33 45.85 4.49 26.10
CA THR A 33 45.51 3.36 26.94
C THR A 33 44.83 3.84 28.23
N GLU A 34 43.79 3.09 28.62
CA GLU A 34 43.45 2.63 29.98
C GLU A 34 43.14 3.66 31.08
N HIS A 35 41.89 3.67 31.58
CA HIS A 35 41.52 3.03 32.86
C HIS A 35 40.00 3.12 33.13
N ASP A 36 39.42 1.97 33.49
CA ASP A 36 38.27 1.70 34.38
C ASP A 36 36.90 2.38 34.15
N ALA A 37 35.89 1.58 33.73
CA ALA A 37 34.63 1.45 34.46
C ALA A 37 33.74 0.35 33.87
N VAL A 38 33.62 -0.70 34.67
CA VAL A 38 32.69 -1.83 34.63
C VAL A 38 31.34 -1.37 35.22
N THR A 39 30.22 -1.70 34.55
CA THR A 39 28.88 -2.00 35.13
C THR A 39 27.81 -0.88 35.31
N VAL A 40 26.55 -1.32 35.07
CA VAL A 40 25.18 -0.81 35.39
C VAL A 40 24.64 0.32 34.48
N ILE A 41 23.49 0.25 33.79
CA ILE A 41 22.17 -0.34 34.11
C ILE A 41 21.51 -0.96 32.85
N LEU A 42 21.52 -2.30 32.82
CA LEU A 42 20.45 -3.13 32.25
C LEU A 42 19.64 -3.66 33.46
N VAL A 43 18.36 -3.99 33.27
CA VAL A 43 17.45 -4.71 34.20
C VAL A 43 16.45 -3.84 34.99
N MET A 44 15.19 -3.80 34.54
CA MET A 44 14.02 -4.47 35.17
C MET A 44 12.71 -3.97 34.54
N GLY A 45 11.70 -4.80 34.26
CA GLY A 45 11.46 -6.16 34.72
C GLY A 45 10.67 -7.00 33.73
N LEU A 46 11.26 -8.13 33.34
CA LEU A 46 10.50 -9.33 33.06
C LEU A 46 10.47 -10.10 34.38
N ALA A 47 9.36 -10.03 35.10
CA ALA A 47 9.09 -10.96 36.18
C ALA A 47 8.86 -12.33 35.52
N LEU A 48 9.90 -13.17 35.53
CA LEU A 48 9.77 -14.61 35.39
C LEU A 48 8.99 -15.11 36.59
N ILE A 49 7.66 -15.13 36.45
CA ILE A 49 6.86 -16.07 37.22
C ILE A 49 7.10 -17.42 36.54
N THR A 50 8.02 -18.19 37.10
CA THR A 50 8.06 -19.65 36.90
C THR A 50 6.82 -20.23 37.56
N VAL A 51 5.67 -20.08 36.91
CA VAL A 51 4.60 -21.05 37.08
C VAL A 51 5.16 -22.33 36.49
N SER A 52 5.41 -23.31 37.36
CA SER A 52 5.55 -24.70 36.96
C SER A 52 4.25 -25.09 36.27
N ALA A 53 4.19 -24.90 34.95
CA ALA A 53 3.07 -25.33 34.15
C ALA A 53 3.10 -26.85 34.12
N ALA A 54 2.26 -27.45 34.96
CA ALA A 54 1.69 -28.76 34.65
C ALA A 54 1.35 -28.78 33.16
N ALA A 55 1.81 -29.83 32.46
CA ALA A 55 1.60 -30.12 31.04
C ALA A 55 0.44 -29.33 30.42
N GLN A 56 0.72 -28.11 29.94
CA GLN A 56 -0.19 -27.40 29.05
C GLN A 56 0.04 -28.01 27.68
N ASP A 57 -1.01 -28.60 27.11
CA ASP A 57 -0.97 -29.23 25.81
C ASP A 57 -0.39 -28.26 24.78
N SER A 58 0.83 -28.59 24.30
CA SER A 58 1.42 -27.86 23.19
C SER A 58 0.45 -27.94 22.01
N PRO A 59 0.22 -26.85 21.25
CA PRO A 59 -0.63 -26.86 20.06
C PRO A 59 -0.30 -28.00 19.09
N GLY A 60 0.97 -28.41 19.04
CA GLY A 60 1.44 -29.55 18.26
C GLY A 60 0.86 -30.90 18.72
N ARG A 61 0.70 -31.12 20.03
CA ARG A 61 0.12 -32.37 20.57
C ARG A 61 -1.37 -32.49 20.30
N GLU A 62 -2.14 -31.41 20.50
CA GLU A 62 -3.57 -31.41 20.16
C GLU A 62 -3.81 -31.64 18.65
N LEU A 63 -3.01 -31.00 17.80
CA LEU A 63 -3.11 -31.19 16.35
C LEU A 63 -2.67 -32.60 15.94
N ALA A 64 -1.69 -33.21 16.62
CA ALA A 64 -1.30 -34.59 16.40
C ALA A 64 -2.41 -35.58 16.76
N GLU A 65 -3.11 -35.37 17.88
CA GLU A 65 -4.28 -36.16 18.26
C GLU A 65 -5.42 -36.01 17.25
N LEU A 66 -5.66 -34.79 16.77
CA LEU A 66 -6.64 -34.53 15.71
C LEU A 66 -6.32 -35.31 14.43
N CYS A 67 -5.05 -35.38 14.03
CA CYS A 67 -4.61 -36.19 12.89
C CYS A 67 -4.92 -37.67 13.12
N ARG A 68 -4.57 -38.22 14.29
CA ARG A 68 -4.80 -39.64 14.62
C ARG A 68 -6.28 -39.99 14.69
N LYS A 69 -7.13 -39.08 15.16
CA LYS A 69 -8.59 -39.24 15.20
C LYS A 69 -9.21 -39.43 13.80
N HIS A 70 -8.60 -38.86 12.77
CA HIS A 70 -9.09 -38.90 11.40
C HIS A 70 -8.56 -40.09 10.59
N LYS A 71 -7.78 -40.99 11.20
CA LYS A 71 -7.38 -42.25 10.55
C LYS A 71 -8.58 -43.09 10.17
N GLY A 72 -8.49 -43.78 9.04
CA GLY A 72 -9.55 -44.59 8.44
C GLY A 72 -10.69 -43.77 7.81
N ALA A 73 -10.74 -42.46 8.03
CA ALA A 73 -11.79 -41.58 7.53
C ALA A 73 -11.46 -41.05 6.13
N VAL A 74 -11.33 -41.95 5.15
CA VAL A 74 -11.14 -41.57 3.75
C VAL A 74 -12.36 -40.77 3.28
N ALA A 75 -12.13 -39.52 2.92
CA ALA A 75 -13.15 -38.68 2.32
C ALA A 75 -13.34 -39.11 0.87
N SER A 76 -14.53 -39.57 0.53
CA SER A 76 -14.96 -39.77 -0.85
C SER A 76 -15.79 -38.57 -1.29
N VAL A 77 -15.40 -37.91 -2.39
CA VAL A 77 -16.23 -36.86 -2.99
C VAL A 77 -17.48 -37.48 -3.60
N SER A 78 -18.65 -37.10 -3.09
CA SER A 78 -19.92 -37.63 -3.58
C SER A 78 -20.28 -37.06 -4.95
N GLY A 79 -21.03 -37.81 -5.75
CA GLY A 79 -21.59 -37.31 -7.01
C GLY A 79 -22.44 -36.04 -6.82
N ASP A 80 -23.14 -35.94 -5.69
CA ASP A 80 -23.98 -34.78 -5.36
C ASP A 80 -23.15 -33.51 -5.08
N GLU A 81 -21.96 -33.64 -4.48
CA GLU A 81 -21.05 -32.52 -4.28
C GLU A 81 -20.51 -31.97 -5.61
N VAL A 82 -20.12 -32.87 -6.52
CA VAL A 82 -19.67 -32.51 -7.88
C VAL A 82 -20.81 -31.82 -8.65
N GLU A 83 -22.02 -32.38 -8.60
CA GLU A 83 -23.21 -31.78 -9.22
C GLU A 83 -23.56 -30.41 -8.61
N THR A 84 -23.41 -30.25 -7.31
CA THR A 84 -23.63 -28.97 -6.63
C THR A 84 -22.63 -27.92 -7.11
N ALA A 85 -21.35 -28.26 -7.17
CA ALA A 85 -20.31 -27.36 -7.69
C ALA A 85 -20.53 -27.02 -9.17
N ARG A 86 -20.97 -27.99 -9.98
CA ARG A 86 -21.35 -27.77 -11.37
C ARG A 86 -22.50 -26.77 -11.51
N LYS A 87 -23.55 -26.92 -10.70
CA LYS A 87 -24.70 -25.98 -10.68
C LYS A 87 -24.26 -24.57 -10.27
N GLN A 88 -23.37 -24.44 -9.28
CA GLN A 88 -22.81 -23.15 -8.87
C GLN A 88 -21.99 -22.50 -10.00
N LEU A 89 -21.15 -23.28 -10.69
CA LEU A 89 -20.42 -22.83 -11.88
C LEU A 89 -21.38 -22.37 -12.98
N ALA A 90 -22.43 -23.15 -13.27
CA ALA A 90 -23.43 -22.78 -14.28
C ALA A 90 -24.14 -21.45 -13.95
N GLN A 91 -24.48 -21.22 -12.67
CA GLN A 91 -25.06 -19.95 -12.22
C GLN A 91 -24.08 -18.76 -12.34
N ALA A 92 -22.80 -18.97 -12.05
CA ALA A 92 -21.77 -17.94 -12.24
C ALA A 92 -21.59 -17.61 -13.74
N VAL A 93 -21.57 -18.63 -14.59
CA VAL A 93 -21.45 -18.49 -16.04
C VAL A 93 -22.66 -17.78 -16.64
N ALA A 94 -23.88 -18.09 -16.20
CA ALA A 94 -25.09 -17.40 -16.65
C ALA A 94 -25.05 -15.90 -16.29
N ARG A 95 -24.60 -15.54 -15.08
CA ARG A 95 -24.40 -14.14 -14.67
C ARG A 95 -23.35 -13.44 -15.53
N LEU A 96 -22.23 -14.10 -15.80
CA LEU A 96 -21.20 -13.56 -16.68
C LEU A 96 -21.72 -13.40 -18.12
N GLU A 97 -22.53 -14.33 -18.62
CA GLU A 97 -23.12 -14.23 -19.96
C GLU A 97 -24.01 -12.99 -20.10
N VAL A 98 -24.89 -12.73 -19.14
CA VAL A 98 -25.72 -11.51 -19.12
C VAL A 98 -24.84 -10.26 -19.15
N TYR A 99 -23.82 -10.22 -18.30
CA TYR A 99 -22.86 -9.11 -18.25
C TYR A 99 -22.14 -8.90 -19.60
N LEU A 100 -21.65 -9.99 -20.21
CA LEU A 100 -20.96 -9.91 -21.51
C LEU A 100 -21.91 -9.51 -22.63
N ASN A 101 -23.16 -9.99 -22.64
CA ASN A 101 -24.14 -9.62 -23.67
C ASN A 101 -24.43 -8.12 -23.66
N ALA A 102 -24.53 -7.50 -22.48
CA ALA A 102 -24.68 -6.05 -22.36
C ALA A 102 -23.51 -5.25 -22.96
N GLY A 103 -22.32 -5.87 -23.05
CA GLY A 103 -21.11 -5.28 -23.64
C GLY A 103 -21.01 -5.35 -25.17
N GLY A 104 -22.00 -5.91 -25.87
CA GLY A 104 -22.06 -5.97 -27.33
C GLY A 104 -20.80 -6.57 -27.98
N LYS A 105 -20.14 -5.83 -28.88
CA LYS A 105 -18.91 -6.27 -29.58
C LYS A 105 -17.77 -6.63 -28.62
N ASN A 106 -17.60 -5.87 -27.53
CA ASN A 106 -16.58 -6.16 -26.53
C ASN A 106 -16.90 -7.46 -25.77
N GLY A 107 -18.17 -7.67 -25.44
CA GLY A 107 -18.67 -8.91 -24.87
C GLY A 107 -18.36 -10.13 -25.72
N ALA A 108 -18.60 -10.04 -27.04
CA ALA A 108 -18.28 -11.11 -27.98
C ALA A 108 -16.77 -11.40 -28.04
N ALA A 109 -15.91 -10.37 -27.98
CA ALA A 109 -14.47 -10.55 -27.93
C ALA A 109 -14.03 -11.29 -26.65
N TRP A 110 -14.60 -10.94 -25.50
CA TRP A 110 -14.38 -11.65 -24.23
C TRP A 110 -14.83 -13.11 -24.28
N LYS A 111 -16.03 -13.38 -24.81
CA LYS A 111 -16.52 -14.77 -24.96
C LYS A 111 -15.55 -15.63 -25.78
N ARG A 112 -14.98 -15.07 -26.85
CA ARG A 112 -13.95 -15.76 -27.66
C ARG A 112 -12.65 -15.96 -26.90
N TYR A 113 -12.13 -14.92 -26.24
CA TYR A 113 -10.89 -15.00 -25.46
C TYR A 113 -10.96 -16.05 -24.35
N LEU A 114 -12.09 -16.08 -23.63
CA LEU A 114 -12.34 -16.98 -22.49
C LEU A 114 -12.71 -18.40 -22.91
N ARG A 115 -12.80 -18.69 -24.22
CA ARG A 115 -13.30 -19.96 -24.73
C ARG A 115 -14.68 -20.32 -24.14
N PHE A 116 -15.56 -19.32 -24.06
CA PHE A 116 -16.89 -19.44 -23.46
C PHE A 116 -17.76 -20.56 -24.07
N PRO A 117 -17.72 -20.83 -25.38
CA PRO A 117 -18.45 -21.98 -25.95
C PRO A 117 -18.00 -23.34 -25.41
N ASP A 118 -16.70 -23.50 -25.14
CA ASP A 118 -16.14 -24.75 -24.61
C ASP A 118 -16.64 -24.97 -23.17
N LEU A 119 -16.67 -23.89 -22.37
CA LEU A 119 -17.22 -23.89 -21.02
C LEU A 119 -18.70 -24.28 -20.99
N LEU A 120 -19.52 -23.70 -21.88
CA LEU A 120 -20.94 -24.05 -21.99
C LEU A 120 -21.16 -25.50 -22.45
N THR A 121 -20.31 -25.99 -23.36
CA THR A 121 -20.39 -27.36 -23.86
C THR A 121 -20.05 -28.37 -22.76
N ALA A 122 -18.98 -28.12 -22.01
CA ALA A 122 -18.58 -28.96 -20.88
C ALA A 122 -19.67 -29.04 -19.80
N LEU A 123 -20.32 -27.91 -19.47
CA LEU A 123 -21.43 -27.87 -18.51
C LEU A 123 -22.65 -28.68 -18.95
N LYS A 124 -22.91 -28.78 -20.27
CA LYS A 124 -24.05 -29.54 -20.83
C LYS A 124 -23.82 -31.03 -20.88
N ARG A 125 -22.60 -31.46 -21.26
CA ARG A 125 -22.30 -32.88 -21.50
C ARG A 125 -22.10 -33.69 -20.22
N ASN A 126 -22.08 -33.05 -19.05
CA ASN A 126 -21.61 -33.64 -17.80
C ASN A 126 -20.22 -34.28 -17.94
N ALA A 127 -19.47 -33.86 -18.96
CA ALA A 127 -18.18 -34.42 -19.29
C ALA A 127 -17.13 -33.59 -18.57
N ALA A 128 -16.52 -34.20 -17.57
CA ALA A 128 -15.26 -33.77 -16.99
C ALA A 128 -14.12 -33.95 -18.00
N GLU A 129 -14.16 -33.25 -19.14
CA GLU A 129 -12.99 -33.12 -20.01
C GLU A 129 -12.02 -32.12 -19.37
N SER A 130 -11.31 -32.58 -18.34
CA SER A 130 -10.46 -31.79 -17.46
C SER A 130 -9.44 -30.95 -18.24
N ALA A 131 -8.89 -31.45 -19.36
CA ALA A 131 -7.91 -30.73 -20.17
C ALA A 131 -8.48 -29.46 -20.82
N SER A 132 -9.71 -29.51 -21.36
CA SER A 132 -10.35 -28.36 -22.00
C SER A 132 -10.73 -27.29 -20.97
N LEU A 133 -11.30 -27.72 -19.84
CA LEU A 133 -11.68 -26.82 -18.75
C LEU A 133 -10.48 -26.22 -18.01
N ASN A 134 -9.36 -26.93 -17.86
CA ASN A 134 -8.12 -26.36 -17.35
C ASN A 134 -7.62 -25.23 -18.26
N ALA A 135 -7.67 -25.41 -19.58
CA ALA A 135 -7.30 -24.36 -20.52
C ALA A 135 -8.26 -23.14 -20.47
N VAL A 136 -9.54 -23.35 -20.18
CA VAL A 136 -10.49 -22.27 -19.87
C VAL A 136 -10.07 -21.55 -18.58
N LEU A 137 -9.80 -22.28 -17.50
CA LEU A 137 -9.37 -21.70 -16.23
C LEU A 137 -8.09 -20.86 -16.39
N THR A 138 -7.11 -21.33 -17.17
CA THR A 138 -5.90 -20.56 -17.50
C THR A 138 -6.22 -19.22 -18.16
N ARG A 139 -7.26 -19.14 -19.00
CA ARG A 139 -7.70 -17.85 -19.59
C ARG A 139 -8.35 -16.93 -18.56
N PHE A 140 -9.14 -17.48 -17.64
CA PHE A 140 -9.73 -16.73 -16.54
C PHE A 140 -8.71 -16.25 -15.50
N ARG A 141 -7.59 -16.96 -15.37
CA ARG A 141 -6.47 -16.63 -14.47
C ARG A 141 -5.30 -15.95 -15.19
N ALA A 142 -5.46 -15.52 -16.44
CA ALA A 142 -4.43 -14.75 -17.12
C ALA A 142 -4.30 -13.35 -16.49
N ASN A 143 -3.12 -12.74 -16.53
CA ASN A 143 -2.94 -11.35 -16.12
C ASN A 143 -3.43 -10.37 -17.23
N HIS A 144 -4.73 -10.41 -17.52
CA HIS A 144 -5.37 -9.50 -18.47
C HIS A 144 -6.32 -8.55 -17.75
N ALA A 145 -6.22 -7.25 -18.06
CA ALA A 145 -7.09 -6.24 -17.48
C ALA A 145 -8.58 -6.55 -17.74
N GLY A 146 -9.40 -6.37 -16.70
CA GLY A 146 -10.81 -6.74 -16.66
C GLY A 146 -11.08 -8.04 -15.88
N LEU A 147 -10.12 -8.98 -15.82
CA LEU A 147 -10.31 -10.25 -15.12
C LEU A 147 -10.34 -10.10 -13.59
N GLU A 148 -9.92 -8.97 -13.04
CA GLU A 148 -10.06 -8.60 -11.63
C GLU A 148 -11.51 -8.32 -11.21
N LEU A 149 -12.42 -8.09 -12.17
CA LEU A 149 -13.81 -7.76 -11.85
C LEU A 149 -14.53 -8.97 -11.21
N PRO A 150 -15.42 -8.75 -10.21
CA PRO A 150 -16.06 -9.83 -9.46
C PRO A 150 -16.77 -10.88 -10.31
N VAL A 151 -17.37 -10.48 -11.44
CA VAL A 151 -18.08 -11.39 -12.35
C VAL A 151 -17.17 -12.43 -13.01
N PHE A 152 -15.92 -12.07 -13.33
CA PHE A 152 -14.94 -13.03 -13.88
C PHE A 152 -14.32 -13.86 -12.75
N GLN A 153 -13.99 -13.23 -11.61
CA GLN A 153 -13.42 -13.91 -10.45
C GLN A 153 -14.33 -15.00 -9.90
N THR A 154 -15.65 -14.75 -9.88
CA THR A 154 -16.64 -15.74 -9.41
C THR A 154 -16.67 -16.98 -10.30
N VAL A 155 -16.57 -16.81 -11.63
CA VAL A 155 -16.47 -17.95 -12.57
C VAL A 155 -15.16 -18.69 -12.39
N ALA A 156 -14.04 -17.96 -12.30
CA ALA A 156 -12.72 -18.56 -12.09
C ALA A 156 -12.67 -19.42 -10.82
N ALA A 157 -13.16 -18.89 -9.69
CA ALA A 157 -13.23 -19.61 -8.42
C ALA A 157 -14.17 -20.82 -8.47
N SER A 158 -15.35 -20.67 -9.08
CA SER A 158 -16.31 -21.77 -9.22
C SER A 158 -15.78 -22.88 -10.13
N LEU A 159 -15.08 -22.51 -11.21
CA LEU A 159 -14.46 -23.46 -12.15
C LEU A 159 -13.30 -24.21 -11.50
N GLN A 160 -12.43 -23.50 -10.77
CA GLN A 160 -11.36 -24.10 -10.00
C GLN A 160 -11.89 -25.10 -8.97
N ARG A 161 -12.96 -24.74 -8.23
CA ARG A 161 -13.62 -25.65 -7.28
C ARG A 161 -14.19 -26.90 -7.97
N TYR A 162 -14.90 -26.72 -9.09
CA TYR A 162 -15.47 -27.84 -9.85
C TYR A 162 -14.38 -28.79 -10.35
N LEU A 163 -13.31 -28.27 -10.95
CA LEU A 163 -12.18 -29.08 -11.44
C LEU A 163 -11.46 -29.82 -10.32
N ARG A 164 -11.32 -29.19 -9.15
CA ARG A 164 -10.74 -29.84 -7.98
C ARG A 164 -11.58 -31.03 -7.53
N LEU A 165 -12.89 -30.85 -7.34
CA LEU A 165 -13.79 -31.94 -6.92
C LEU A 165 -13.87 -33.09 -7.94
N VAL A 166 -13.85 -32.78 -9.23
CA VAL A 166 -13.79 -33.79 -10.30
C VAL A 166 -12.50 -34.62 -10.21
N ARG A 167 -11.37 -33.97 -9.92
CA ARG A 167 -10.08 -34.67 -9.72
C ARG A 167 -10.10 -35.52 -8.46
N GLU A 168 -10.50 -34.93 -7.33
CA GLU A 168 -10.66 -35.62 -6.04
C GLU A 168 -11.60 -36.83 -6.14
N GLN A 169 -12.63 -36.79 -7.00
CA GLN A 169 -13.53 -37.92 -7.25
C GLN A 169 -12.87 -39.02 -8.11
N ALA A 170 -11.98 -38.66 -9.03
CA ALA A 170 -11.29 -39.61 -9.91
C ALA A 170 -10.08 -40.27 -9.24
N GLU A 171 -9.39 -39.55 -8.35
CA GLU A 171 -8.24 -40.02 -7.58
C GLU A 171 -8.72 -40.74 -6.31
N GLN A 172 -8.62 -42.07 -6.30
CA GLN A 172 -8.94 -42.87 -5.11
C GLN A 172 -7.70 -43.02 -4.23
N VAL A 173 -7.66 -42.27 -3.14
CA VAL A 173 -6.67 -42.46 -2.08
C VAL A 173 -7.08 -43.67 -1.23
N SER A 174 -6.14 -44.59 -0.99
CA SER A 174 -6.41 -45.72 -0.11
C SER A 174 -6.40 -45.30 1.36
N SER A 175 -7.14 -46.02 2.21
CA SER A 175 -7.13 -45.79 3.66
C SER A 175 -5.73 -45.95 4.26
N ALA A 176 -4.91 -46.86 3.71
CA ALA A 176 -3.55 -47.09 4.18
C ALA A 176 -2.63 -45.89 3.89
N GLU A 177 -2.70 -45.32 2.68
CA GLU A 177 -1.92 -44.14 2.31
C GLU A 177 -2.32 -42.92 3.15
N LEU A 178 -3.63 -42.71 3.35
CA LEU A 178 -4.11 -41.64 4.22
C LEU A 178 -3.59 -41.78 5.66
N ASP A 179 -3.69 -42.99 6.22
CA ASP A 179 -3.27 -43.27 7.59
C ASP A 179 -1.75 -43.07 7.78
N GLU A 180 -0.96 -43.43 6.78
CA GLU A 180 0.48 -43.17 6.78
C GLU A 180 0.78 -41.67 6.79
N GLN A 181 0.11 -40.90 5.93
CA GLN A 181 0.32 -39.45 5.86
C GLN A 181 -0.15 -38.74 7.14
N LEU A 182 -1.27 -39.16 7.73
CA LEU A 182 -1.76 -38.63 9.00
C LEU A 182 -0.83 -38.98 10.17
N GLU A 183 -0.27 -40.19 10.23
CA GLU A 183 0.70 -40.52 11.29
C GLU A 183 2.02 -39.77 11.12
N ARG A 184 2.48 -39.60 9.87
CA ARG A 184 3.67 -38.80 9.57
C ARG A 184 3.47 -37.35 10.02
N LEU A 185 2.33 -36.75 9.70
CA LEU A 185 1.96 -35.40 10.15
C LEU A 185 1.84 -35.33 11.68
N ALA A 186 1.16 -36.29 12.31
CA ALA A 186 0.98 -36.34 13.76
C ALA A 186 2.32 -36.43 14.51
N THR A 187 3.23 -37.28 14.03
CA THR A 187 4.55 -37.44 14.63
C THR A 187 5.35 -36.15 14.56
N ARG A 188 5.35 -35.48 13.40
CA ARG A 188 6.02 -34.18 13.19
C ARG A 188 5.44 -33.09 14.08
N LEU A 189 4.11 -32.99 14.16
CA LEU A 189 3.44 -32.01 15.02
C LEU A 189 3.72 -32.24 16.51
N ALA A 190 3.73 -33.50 16.97
CA ALA A 190 3.99 -33.83 18.37
C ALA A 190 5.45 -33.59 18.79
N GLY A 191 6.40 -33.77 17.86
CA GLY A 191 7.83 -33.58 18.06
C GLY A 191 8.35 -32.18 17.69
N MET A 192 7.48 -31.29 17.22
CA MET A 192 7.84 -29.97 16.71
C MET A 192 8.46 -29.09 17.81
N SER A 193 9.56 -28.41 17.47
CA SER A 193 10.21 -27.41 18.31
C SER A 193 9.36 -26.14 18.48
N ASP A 194 9.59 -25.36 19.55
CA ASP A 194 8.99 -24.04 19.77
C ASP A 194 10.08 -22.96 19.94
N PRO A 195 10.36 -22.13 18.90
CA PRO A 195 9.72 -22.11 17.58
C PRO A 195 10.20 -23.24 16.65
N PRO A 196 9.40 -23.64 15.64
CA PRO A 196 9.79 -24.67 14.68
C PRO A 196 10.92 -24.20 13.77
N THR A 197 11.81 -25.14 13.45
CA THR A 197 12.88 -24.95 12.48
C THR A 197 12.34 -24.89 11.04
N PRO A 198 13.07 -24.27 10.09
CA PRO A 198 12.64 -24.23 8.69
C PRO A 198 12.42 -25.61 8.06
N GLU A 199 13.18 -26.62 8.50
CA GLU A 199 13.03 -27.99 8.03
C GLU A 199 11.73 -28.62 8.54
N GLU A 200 11.44 -28.52 9.84
CA GLU A 200 10.16 -28.98 10.41
C GLU A 200 8.95 -28.30 9.73
N VAL A 201 9.04 -26.99 9.44
CA VAL A 201 7.99 -26.25 8.73
C VAL A 201 7.79 -26.81 7.32
N ALA A 202 8.88 -27.05 6.56
CA ALA A 202 8.80 -27.58 5.20
C ALA A 202 8.17 -28.98 5.19
N GLU A 203 8.56 -29.82 6.14
CA GLU A 203 8.05 -31.18 6.30
C GLU A 203 6.55 -31.23 6.66
N ILE A 204 6.13 -30.44 7.65
CA ILE A 204 4.72 -30.32 8.05
C ILE A 204 3.91 -29.77 6.88
N SER A 205 4.40 -28.73 6.21
CA SER A 205 3.73 -28.10 5.07
C SER A 205 3.56 -29.08 3.91
N GLY A 206 4.55 -29.94 3.65
CA GLY A 206 4.46 -30.98 2.62
C GLY A 206 3.33 -31.99 2.90
N SER A 207 3.19 -32.45 4.14
CA SER A 207 2.09 -33.36 4.52
C SER A 207 0.72 -32.67 4.46
N VAL A 208 0.62 -31.40 4.88
CA VAL A 208 -0.61 -30.61 4.78
C VAL A 208 -0.98 -30.36 3.31
N ALA A 209 -0.01 -30.04 2.45
CA ALA A 209 -0.22 -29.86 1.02
C ALA A 209 -0.74 -31.14 0.37
N TRP A 210 -0.16 -32.29 0.70
CA TRP A 210 -0.64 -33.58 0.20
C TRP A 210 -2.10 -33.83 0.57
N LEU A 211 -2.49 -33.60 1.84
CA LEU A 211 -3.89 -33.76 2.29
C LEU A 211 -4.84 -32.82 1.53
N ASP A 212 -4.44 -31.57 1.33
CA ASP A 212 -5.24 -30.56 0.62
C ASP A 212 -5.39 -30.88 -0.88
N GLU A 213 -4.31 -31.33 -1.53
CA GLU A 213 -4.30 -31.72 -2.95
C GLU A 213 -5.23 -32.90 -3.23
N HIS A 214 -5.31 -33.87 -2.31
CA HIS A 214 -6.16 -35.05 -2.42
C HIS A 214 -7.54 -34.88 -1.78
N GLY A 215 -7.87 -33.67 -1.30
CA GLY A 215 -9.16 -33.36 -0.69
C GLY A 215 -9.45 -34.08 0.63
N GLN A 216 -8.42 -34.63 1.29
CA GLN A 216 -8.55 -35.44 2.51
C GLN A 216 -8.47 -34.57 3.77
N CYS A 217 -9.21 -34.99 4.81
CA CYS A 217 -9.14 -34.41 6.16
C CYS A 217 -9.14 -32.87 6.19
N ARG A 218 -10.09 -32.24 5.48
CA ARG A 218 -10.19 -30.77 5.34
C ARG A 218 -10.18 -30.03 6.69
N GLU A 219 -10.75 -30.64 7.74
CA GLU A 219 -10.69 -30.10 9.10
C GLU A 219 -9.27 -30.06 9.65
N VAL A 220 -8.49 -31.14 9.50
CA VAL A 220 -7.08 -31.20 9.91
C VAL A 220 -6.28 -30.13 9.19
N VAL A 221 -6.41 -30.04 7.85
CA VAL A 221 -5.75 -29.01 7.05
C VAL A 221 -6.10 -27.61 7.54
N ALA A 222 -7.40 -27.34 7.77
CA ALA A 222 -7.87 -26.04 8.23
C ALA A 222 -7.35 -25.68 9.64
N GLN A 223 -7.31 -26.65 10.56
CA GLN A 223 -6.81 -26.44 11.93
C GLN A 223 -5.29 -26.24 11.95
N VAL A 224 -4.53 -27.05 11.21
CA VAL A 224 -3.07 -26.89 11.11
C VAL A 224 -2.73 -25.53 10.50
N ARG A 225 -3.32 -25.18 9.34
CA ARG A 225 -3.12 -23.84 8.75
C ARG A 225 -3.62 -22.71 9.67
N GLY A 226 -4.74 -22.90 10.36
CA GLY A 226 -5.30 -21.90 11.26
C GLY A 226 -4.40 -21.57 12.46
N ARG A 227 -3.67 -22.55 12.99
CA ARG A 227 -2.85 -22.41 14.19
C ARG A 227 -1.36 -22.21 13.90
N LEU A 228 -0.87 -22.77 12.81
CA LEU A 228 0.57 -22.78 12.47
C LEU A 228 0.93 -21.97 11.23
N SER A 229 -0.02 -21.38 10.49
CA SER A 229 0.35 -20.46 9.41
C SER A 229 0.75 -19.10 9.97
N HIS A 230 1.85 -18.57 9.44
CA HIS A 230 2.38 -17.26 9.77
C HIS A 230 2.46 -16.42 8.49
N PRO A 231 2.34 -15.08 8.56
CA PRO A 231 2.56 -14.23 7.41
C PRO A 231 3.90 -14.55 6.73
N ASN A 232 3.84 -14.95 5.46
CA ASN A 232 5.00 -15.36 4.65
C ASN A 232 5.64 -14.20 3.89
N LEU A 233 5.06 -13.00 3.98
CA LEU A 233 5.71 -11.75 3.60
C LEU A 233 5.55 -10.73 4.73
N GLN A 234 6.67 -10.18 5.17
CA GLN A 234 6.73 -9.12 6.17
C GLN A 234 7.59 -7.98 5.63
N VAL A 235 7.03 -6.77 5.58
CA VAL A 235 7.75 -5.57 5.19
C VAL A 235 7.68 -4.58 6.34
N HIS A 236 8.84 -4.10 6.77
CA HIS A 236 8.97 -3.11 7.81
C HIS A 236 9.71 -1.89 7.26
N LEU A 237 9.18 -0.70 7.50
CA LEU A 237 9.84 0.56 7.16
C LEU A 237 9.91 1.39 8.43
N SER A 238 11.11 1.88 8.78
CA SER A 238 11.26 2.72 9.97
C SER A 238 10.72 4.13 9.73
N GLU A 239 10.37 4.85 10.80
CA GLU A 239 9.99 6.26 10.72
C GLU A 239 11.07 7.07 10.01
N GLU A 240 12.34 6.80 10.29
CA GLU A 240 13.47 7.55 9.73
C GLU A 240 13.56 7.35 8.20
N MET A 241 13.30 6.14 7.71
CA MET A 241 13.26 5.87 6.27
C MET A 241 12.09 6.60 5.61
N VAL A 242 10.91 6.60 6.24
CA VAL A 242 9.73 7.31 5.74
C VAL A 242 9.93 8.82 5.76
N SER A 243 10.50 9.35 6.84
CA SER A 243 10.69 10.79 7.04
C SER A 243 11.82 11.34 6.16
N SER A 244 12.93 10.62 6.02
CA SER A 244 14.01 11.00 5.10
C SER A 244 13.59 10.92 3.63
N GLY A 245 12.88 9.86 3.23
CA GLY A 245 12.41 9.70 1.85
C GLY A 245 11.31 10.69 1.44
N SER A 246 10.60 11.28 2.42
CA SER A 246 9.55 12.27 2.19
C SER A 246 9.99 13.71 2.42
N LEU A 247 11.21 13.93 2.93
CA LEU A 247 11.72 15.27 3.18
C LEU A 247 11.85 16.02 1.87
N ARG A 248 11.06 17.08 1.71
CA ARG A 248 11.05 17.92 0.53
C ARG A 248 11.25 19.36 0.92
N GLU A 249 12.25 20.00 0.30
CA GLU A 249 12.39 21.44 0.38
C GLU A 249 11.26 22.13 -0.40
N VAL A 250 10.60 23.07 0.24
CA VAL A 250 9.66 23.98 -0.41
C VAL A 250 10.46 25.23 -0.73
N ASN A 251 10.82 25.43 -1.99
CA ASN A 251 11.57 26.61 -2.39
C ASN A 251 11.05 27.10 -3.75
N ASP A 252 10.29 28.19 -3.70
CA ASP A 252 9.91 28.89 -4.92
C ASP A 252 11.18 29.52 -5.50
N VAL A 253 11.75 28.89 -6.53
CA VAL A 253 12.97 29.36 -7.21
C VAL A 253 12.74 30.73 -7.84
N GLN A 254 11.53 30.98 -8.36
CA GLN A 254 11.09 32.27 -8.87
C GLN A 254 9.95 32.84 -8.02
N PRO A 255 9.89 34.16 -7.78
CA PRO A 255 8.78 34.79 -7.08
C PRO A 255 7.44 34.51 -7.78
N GLN A 256 6.49 33.94 -7.05
CA GLN A 256 5.15 33.67 -7.55
C GLN A 256 4.28 34.95 -7.50
N PRO A 257 3.38 35.17 -8.46
CA PRO A 257 2.50 36.33 -8.45
C PRO A 257 1.53 36.30 -7.27
N VAL A 258 1.42 37.42 -6.56
CA VAL A 258 0.42 37.65 -5.51
C VAL A 258 -0.72 38.47 -6.10
N ARG A 259 -1.94 37.94 -6.02
CA ARG A 259 -3.18 38.61 -6.41
C ARG A 259 -4.21 38.39 -5.32
N ASP A 260 -4.63 39.46 -4.66
CA ASP A 260 -5.57 39.37 -3.54
C ASP A 260 -6.48 40.61 -3.46
N ALA A 261 -7.56 40.50 -2.70
CA ALA A 261 -8.43 41.61 -2.34
C ALA A 261 -8.62 41.63 -0.82
N ILE A 262 -8.05 42.64 -0.17
CA ILE A 262 -8.06 42.77 1.30
C ILE A 262 -8.81 44.04 1.67
N LEU A 263 -9.94 43.89 2.37
CA LEU A 263 -10.80 45.00 2.82
C LEU A 263 -11.14 45.99 1.69
N GLY A 264 -11.46 45.49 0.50
CA GLY A 264 -11.77 46.29 -0.69
C GLY A 264 -10.55 46.91 -1.40
N THR A 265 -9.33 46.65 -0.91
CA THR A 265 -8.08 47.06 -1.55
C THR A 265 -7.57 45.93 -2.44
N ARG A 266 -7.33 46.22 -3.72
CA ARG A 266 -6.75 45.25 -4.65
C ARG A 266 -5.24 45.17 -4.44
N ILE A 267 -4.73 44.01 -4.07
CA ILE A 267 -3.31 43.76 -3.79
C ILE A 267 -2.69 43.01 -4.96
N LEU A 268 -1.59 43.54 -5.51
CA LEU A 268 -0.81 42.91 -6.57
C LEU A 268 0.66 42.90 -6.18
N GLY A 269 1.38 41.84 -6.52
CA GLY A 269 2.81 41.78 -6.26
C GLY A 269 3.41 40.43 -6.57
N SER A 270 4.50 40.11 -5.88
CA SER A 270 5.13 38.80 -5.94
C SER A 270 5.62 38.36 -4.57
N GLY A 271 5.66 37.05 -4.37
CA GLY A 271 6.08 36.43 -3.12
C GLY A 271 6.90 35.18 -3.35
N ARG A 272 7.80 34.89 -2.41
CA ARG A 272 8.64 33.71 -2.43
C ARG A 272 8.39 32.90 -1.17
N THR A 273 8.06 31.62 -1.33
CA THR A 273 7.87 30.68 -0.22
C THR A 273 9.10 29.82 -0.06
N VAL A 274 9.63 29.75 1.16
CA VAL A 274 10.73 28.86 1.53
C VAL A 274 10.34 28.08 2.78
N GLY A 275 10.63 26.78 2.82
CA GLY A 275 10.26 25.90 3.92
C GLY A 275 10.58 24.45 3.61
N TRP A 276 9.91 23.57 4.34
CA TRP A 276 10.11 22.13 4.25
C TRP A 276 8.79 21.40 4.53
N ALA A 277 8.63 20.27 3.87
CA ALA A 277 7.57 19.31 4.12
C ALA A 277 8.21 17.97 4.49
N ARG A 278 7.59 17.27 5.43
CA ARG A 278 7.99 15.91 5.84
C ARG A 278 6.76 15.09 6.17
N THR A 279 6.86 13.78 5.99
CA THR A 279 5.84 12.83 6.41
C THR A 279 6.34 12.05 7.62
N ARG A 280 5.48 11.88 8.61
CA ARG A 280 5.72 11.02 9.78
C ARG A 280 4.64 9.95 9.90
N LEU A 281 4.95 8.91 10.63
CA LEU A 281 4.02 7.84 10.98
C LEU A 281 3.22 8.21 12.23
N LEU A 282 1.95 7.80 12.25
CA LEU A 282 1.10 7.88 13.42
C LEU A 282 0.68 6.46 13.86
N PRO A 283 0.52 6.19 15.16
CA PRO A 283 0.03 4.89 15.63
C PRO A 283 -1.42 4.62 15.17
N ASP A 284 -1.63 3.48 14.52
CA ASP A 284 -2.95 2.90 14.23
C ASP A 284 -2.75 1.37 14.01
N GLU A 285 -3.50 0.55 14.74
CA GLU A 285 -3.35 -0.91 14.73
C GLU A 285 -3.98 -1.58 13.50
N GLN A 286 -4.94 -0.91 12.87
CA GLN A 286 -5.76 -1.45 11.78
C GLN A 286 -5.28 -0.98 10.41
N ARG A 287 -4.64 0.19 10.35
CA ARG A 287 -4.26 0.86 9.10
C ARG A 287 -2.90 1.52 9.27
N ALA A 288 -2.18 1.68 8.17
CA ALA A 288 -0.96 2.47 8.17
C ALA A 288 -1.30 3.95 8.03
N LEU A 289 -1.10 4.73 9.09
CA LEU A 289 -1.47 6.13 9.19
C LEU A 289 -0.25 7.06 9.06
N PHE A 290 -0.40 8.07 8.22
CA PHE A 290 0.65 9.02 7.87
C PHE A 290 0.17 10.45 8.07
N GLU A 291 1.07 11.34 8.46
CA GLU A 291 0.83 12.78 8.51
C GLU A 291 1.97 13.53 7.83
N THR A 292 1.65 14.24 6.75
CA THR A 292 2.55 15.19 6.12
C THR A 292 2.38 16.55 6.79
N SER A 293 3.45 17.09 7.34
CA SER A 293 3.50 18.45 7.90
C SER A 293 4.35 19.36 7.01
N ILE A 294 3.85 20.57 6.74
CA ILE A 294 4.59 21.65 6.08
C ILE A 294 4.83 22.79 7.07
N VAL A 295 6.05 23.30 7.08
CA VAL A 295 6.41 24.56 7.76
C VAL A 295 7.16 25.43 6.77
N ALA A 296 6.61 26.61 6.49
CA ALA A 296 7.17 27.51 5.50
C ALA A 296 7.01 28.98 5.90
N THR A 297 7.79 29.83 5.25
CA THR A 297 7.70 31.28 5.34
C THR A 297 7.56 31.84 3.94
N ASN A 298 6.50 32.61 3.70
CA ASN A 298 6.32 33.38 2.49
C ASN A 298 6.76 34.84 2.74
N ARG A 299 7.62 35.38 1.88
CA ARG A 299 7.98 36.80 1.88
C ARG A 299 7.51 37.43 0.60
N ALA A 300 6.73 38.50 0.69
CA ALA A 300 6.14 39.15 -0.47
C ALA A 300 6.36 40.66 -0.47
N GLN A 301 6.42 41.22 -1.68
CA GLN A 301 6.39 42.64 -1.96
C GLN A 301 5.14 42.94 -2.77
N THR A 302 4.31 43.85 -2.27
CA THR A 302 3.00 44.10 -2.87
C THR A 302 2.68 45.58 -2.93
N VAL A 303 1.78 45.91 -3.86
CA VAL A 303 1.16 47.22 -4.00
C VAL A 303 -0.35 47.05 -3.86
N GLY A 304 -0.92 47.72 -2.86
CA GLY A 304 -2.35 47.85 -2.67
C GLY A 304 -2.92 49.07 -3.38
N TYR A 305 -3.98 48.88 -4.16
CA TYR A 305 -4.68 49.93 -4.89
C TYR A 305 -6.05 50.15 -4.27
N ASN A 306 -6.30 51.36 -3.76
CA ASN A 306 -7.58 51.78 -3.20
C ASN A 306 -7.92 53.20 -3.65
N GLY A 307 -8.77 53.33 -4.66
CA GLY A 307 -9.06 54.61 -5.31
C GLY A 307 -7.76 55.28 -5.82
N PRO A 308 -7.49 56.55 -5.45
CA PRO A 308 -6.28 57.25 -5.87
C PRO A 308 -5.03 56.88 -5.07
N ALA A 309 -5.14 56.06 -4.01
CA ALA A 309 -4.02 55.69 -3.15
C ALA A 309 -3.32 54.41 -3.62
N ARG A 310 -1.98 54.40 -3.50
CA ARG A 310 -1.08 53.26 -3.75
C ARG A 310 -0.30 52.96 -2.48
N ILE A 311 -0.40 51.74 -1.96
CA ILE A 311 0.19 51.35 -0.68
C ILE A 311 1.26 50.29 -0.94
N TYR A 312 2.52 50.66 -0.79
CA TYR A 312 3.66 49.76 -0.99
C TYR A 312 3.94 49.03 0.32
N SER A 313 3.95 47.70 0.29
CA SER A 313 4.08 46.86 1.47
C SER A 313 5.07 45.73 1.26
N SER A 314 5.78 45.35 2.31
CA SER A 314 6.47 44.07 2.42
C SER A 314 5.81 43.23 3.49
N SER A 315 5.53 41.97 3.21
CA SER A 315 4.89 41.06 4.17
C SER A 315 5.70 39.79 4.37
N THR A 316 5.61 39.25 5.58
CA THR A 316 6.10 37.92 5.93
C THR A 316 4.91 37.13 6.47
N THR A 317 4.63 35.98 5.88
CA THR A 317 3.57 35.07 6.32
C THR A 317 4.19 33.76 6.77
N GLN A 318 4.00 33.40 8.04
CA GLN A 318 4.36 32.07 8.53
C GLN A 318 3.24 31.10 8.18
N LEU A 319 3.60 29.95 7.64
CA LEU A 319 2.69 28.94 7.11
C LEU A 319 2.96 27.61 7.81
N LYS A 320 1.91 27.02 8.38
CA LYS A 320 1.93 25.66 8.94
C LYS A 320 0.74 24.90 8.42
N GLY A 321 0.96 23.69 7.93
CA GLY A 321 -0.12 22.85 7.44
C GLY A 321 0.13 21.39 7.71
N THR A 322 -0.95 20.63 7.85
CA THR A 322 -0.92 19.19 8.01
C THR A 322 -1.94 18.54 7.10
N LYS A 323 -1.58 17.38 6.56
CA LYS A 323 -2.50 16.51 5.83
C LYS A 323 -2.25 15.08 6.23
N ARG A 324 -3.33 14.40 6.61
CA ARG A 324 -3.29 12.99 6.98
C ARG A 324 -3.76 12.13 5.83
N PHE A 325 -3.21 10.93 5.75
CA PHE A 325 -3.66 9.88 4.84
C PHE A 325 -3.35 8.52 5.45
N TYR A 326 -4.04 7.49 4.98
CA TYR A 326 -3.77 6.13 5.41
C TYR A 326 -3.74 5.17 4.23
N LEU A 327 -3.12 4.02 4.45
CA LEU A 327 -3.04 2.90 3.52
C LEU A 327 -3.65 1.66 4.18
N ASP A 328 -4.55 0.99 3.45
CA ASP A 328 -5.13 -0.31 3.81
C ASP A 328 -5.16 -1.26 2.59
N GLU A 329 -5.85 -2.40 2.73
CA GLU A 329 -5.99 -3.41 1.67
C GLU A 329 -6.68 -2.90 0.39
N SER A 330 -7.45 -1.82 0.48
CA SER A 330 -8.16 -1.20 -0.64
C SER A 330 -7.35 -0.07 -1.28
N GLY A 331 -6.29 0.41 -0.61
CA GLY A 331 -5.31 1.36 -1.13
C GLY A 331 -5.19 2.61 -0.27
N PHE A 332 -4.75 3.71 -0.89
CA PHE A 332 -4.57 5.00 -0.20
C PHE A 332 -5.87 5.79 -0.07
N HIS A 333 -6.04 6.42 1.10
CA HIS A 333 -7.17 7.27 1.46
C HIS A 333 -6.69 8.56 2.12
N VAL A 334 -7.34 9.67 1.84
CA VAL A 334 -6.88 11.02 2.23
C VAL A 334 -7.94 11.77 3.01
N TRP A 335 -7.50 12.49 4.04
CA TRP A 335 -8.31 13.54 4.68
C TRP A 335 -8.01 14.92 4.07
N THR A 336 -8.89 15.87 4.32
CA THR A 336 -8.68 17.28 3.94
C THR A 336 -7.51 17.89 4.70
N ALA A 337 -6.75 18.77 4.05
CA ALA A 337 -5.69 19.52 4.69
C ALA A 337 -6.23 20.50 5.75
N VAL A 338 -5.46 20.68 6.81
CA VAL A 338 -5.69 21.71 7.84
C VAL A 338 -4.45 22.58 7.90
N SER A 339 -4.62 23.90 7.96
CA SER A 339 -3.50 24.83 8.03
C SER A 339 -3.79 26.07 8.86
N GLN A 340 -2.71 26.74 9.22
CA GLN A 340 -2.68 28.00 9.93
C GLN A 340 -1.68 28.94 9.25
N ALA A 341 -2.03 30.23 9.18
CA ALA A 341 -1.13 31.26 8.70
C ALA A 341 -1.12 32.50 9.59
N ASP A 342 0.07 33.05 9.86
CA ASP A 342 0.27 34.33 10.54
C ASP A 342 0.93 35.30 9.56
N ALA A 343 0.12 36.21 9.00
CA ALA A 343 0.57 37.24 8.07
C ALA A 343 0.90 38.53 8.82
N ARG A 344 2.12 39.03 8.63
CA ARG A 344 2.57 40.33 9.15
C ARG A 344 3.04 41.21 8.01
N SER A 345 2.64 42.47 8.06
CA SER A 345 2.95 43.43 7.00
C SER A 345 3.65 44.65 7.55
N GLN A 346 4.54 45.22 6.74
CA GLN A 346 5.15 46.52 6.98
C GLN A 346 4.90 47.39 5.77
N ILE A 347 4.29 48.54 6.01
CA ILE A 347 4.07 49.57 5.00
C ILE A 347 5.42 50.25 4.73
N ARG A 348 5.86 50.19 3.49
CA ARG A 348 7.10 50.81 3.02
C ARG A 348 6.90 52.22 2.49
N GLY A 349 5.71 52.52 1.99
CA GLY A 349 5.38 53.84 1.50
C GLY A 349 3.93 53.94 1.03
N ILE A 350 3.44 55.18 0.95
CA ILE A 350 2.11 55.49 0.44
C ILE A 350 2.26 56.58 -0.62
N GLY A 351 1.80 56.27 -1.83
CA GLY A 351 1.76 57.19 -2.97
C GLY A 351 0.33 57.48 -3.41
N SER A 352 0.18 58.40 -4.35
CA SER A 352 -1.08 58.70 -5.03
C SER A 352 -0.88 58.83 -6.53
N ASN A 353 -1.95 58.63 -7.31
CA ASN A 353 -2.01 59.02 -8.73
C ASN A 353 -2.51 60.46 -8.95
N LYS A 354 -2.65 61.26 -7.88
CA LYS A 354 -3.02 62.68 -7.92
C LYS A 354 -1.79 63.57 -7.79
N HIS A 355 -1.94 64.85 -8.11
CA HIS A 355 -0.86 65.86 -8.07
C HIS A 355 -1.21 67.04 -7.15
N GLY A 356 -0.20 67.80 -6.74
CA GLY A 356 -0.37 69.04 -5.96
C GLY A 356 -0.94 68.82 -4.55
N LEU A 357 -1.80 69.74 -4.09
CA LEU A 357 -2.40 69.68 -2.75
C LEU A 357 -3.23 68.42 -2.51
N MET A 358 -3.90 67.90 -3.56
CA MET A 358 -4.71 66.68 -3.48
C MET A 358 -3.86 65.44 -3.16
N ASP A 359 -2.62 65.37 -3.63
CA ASP A 359 -1.70 64.27 -3.28
C ASP A 359 -1.41 64.23 -1.78
N ARG A 360 -1.17 65.39 -1.15
CA ARG A 360 -0.95 65.47 0.30
C ARG A 360 -2.16 65.00 1.11
N VAL A 361 -3.36 65.37 0.67
CA VAL A 361 -4.61 64.95 1.33
C VAL A 361 -4.80 63.44 1.21
N VAL A 362 -4.66 62.88 0.00
CA VAL A 362 -4.79 61.44 -0.24
C VAL A 362 -3.80 60.65 0.61
N ARG A 363 -2.52 61.05 0.63
CA ARG A 363 -1.51 60.37 1.45
C ARG A 363 -1.85 60.44 2.94
N ARG A 364 -2.26 61.59 3.47
CA ARG A 364 -2.62 61.74 4.89
C ARG A 364 -3.80 60.85 5.29
N VAL A 365 -4.86 60.85 4.47
CA VAL A 365 -6.05 60.03 4.72
C VAL A 365 -5.71 58.54 4.61
N ALA A 366 -4.95 58.15 3.58
CA ALA A 366 -4.50 56.78 3.40
C ALA A 366 -3.61 56.31 4.55
N SER A 367 -2.63 57.10 5.00
CA SER A 367 -1.78 56.77 6.16
C SER A 367 -2.60 56.53 7.42
N LYS A 368 -3.57 57.41 7.71
CA LYS A 368 -4.46 57.25 8.87
C LYS A 368 -5.28 55.97 8.78
N ARG A 369 -5.85 55.68 7.61
CA ARG A 369 -6.72 54.51 7.40
C ARG A 369 -5.93 53.20 7.42
N VAL A 370 -4.72 53.18 6.86
CA VAL A 370 -3.81 52.03 6.90
C VAL A 370 -3.43 51.69 8.34
N ALA A 371 -3.03 52.69 9.14
CA ALA A 371 -2.71 52.47 10.55
C ALA A 371 -3.90 51.91 11.35
N GLN A 372 -5.11 52.39 11.08
CA GLN A 372 -6.33 51.90 11.74
C GLN A 372 -6.72 50.47 11.33
N GLN A 373 -6.44 50.08 10.09
CA GLN A 373 -6.93 48.83 9.51
C GLN A 373 -5.89 47.70 9.44
N GLN A 374 -4.62 47.96 9.79
CA GLN A 374 -3.53 47.00 9.63
C GLN A 374 -3.83 45.62 10.24
N ARG A 375 -4.23 45.55 11.51
CA ARG A 375 -4.56 44.26 12.17
C ARG A 375 -5.75 43.55 11.53
N ALA A 376 -6.71 44.29 10.98
CA ALA A 376 -7.84 43.69 10.27
C ALA A 376 -7.40 43.14 8.91
N ALA A 377 -6.54 43.87 8.19
CA ALA A 377 -5.97 43.46 6.93
C ALA A 377 -5.09 42.19 7.10
N GLU A 378 -4.24 42.16 8.13
CA GLU A 378 -3.39 41.00 8.46
C GLU A 378 -4.23 39.76 8.80
N ARG A 379 -5.32 39.90 9.56
CA ARG A 379 -6.26 38.79 9.83
C ARG A 379 -6.92 38.25 8.56
N VAL A 380 -7.32 39.12 7.63
CA VAL A 380 -7.89 38.69 6.34
C VAL A 380 -6.82 37.99 5.49
N ALA A 381 -5.61 38.56 5.43
CA ALA A 381 -4.48 37.97 4.73
C ALA A 381 -4.12 36.58 5.27
N SER A 382 -4.08 36.40 6.59
CA SER A 382 -3.90 35.10 7.25
C SER A 382 -4.93 34.07 6.78
N ARG A 383 -6.23 34.40 6.84
CA ARG A 383 -7.29 33.46 6.39
C ARG A 383 -7.20 33.16 4.90
N HIS A 384 -6.79 34.13 4.08
CA HIS A 384 -6.60 33.92 2.64
C HIS A 384 -5.43 32.97 2.39
N ALA A 385 -4.30 33.19 3.08
CA ALA A 385 -3.13 32.33 3.03
C ALA A 385 -3.41 30.90 3.53
N GLU A 386 -4.20 30.74 4.61
CA GLU A 386 -4.67 29.43 5.08
C GLU A 386 -5.47 28.68 4.02
N ARG A 387 -6.47 29.35 3.41
CA ARG A 387 -7.28 28.74 2.37
C ARG A 387 -6.46 28.33 1.15
N GLN A 388 -5.53 29.18 0.72
CA GLN A 388 -4.63 28.88 -0.39
C GLN A 388 -3.69 27.71 -0.06
N LEU A 389 -3.15 27.67 1.15
CA LEU A 389 -2.29 26.58 1.60
C LEU A 389 -3.06 25.25 1.68
N ASN A 390 -4.28 25.24 2.23
CA ASN A 390 -5.14 24.05 2.24
C ASN A 390 -5.39 23.54 0.83
N ALA A 391 -5.83 24.42 -0.08
CA ALA A 391 -6.11 24.05 -1.46
C ALA A 391 -4.87 23.49 -2.18
N ARG A 392 -3.70 24.08 -1.94
CA ARG A 392 -2.43 23.61 -2.53
C ARG A 392 -2.01 22.25 -1.96
N LEU A 393 -2.05 22.08 -0.64
CA LEU A 393 -1.75 20.79 0.00
C LEU A 393 -2.72 19.70 -0.48
N ASP A 394 -4.00 20.04 -0.63
CA ASP A 394 -4.98 19.09 -1.12
C ASP A 394 -4.71 18.68 -2.56
N ALA A 395 -4.47 19.63 -3.46
CA ALA A 395 -4.16 19.36 -4.86
C ALA A 395 -2.87 18.54 -5.02
N GLU A 396 -1.78 18.94 -4.35
CA GLU A 396 -0.48 18.25 -4.46
C GLU A 396 -0.56 16.83 -3.89
N ALA A 397 -1.13 16.65 -2.69
CA ALA A 397 -1.23 15.34 -2.07
C ALA A 397 -2.19 14.41 -2.83
N ASN A 398 -3.34 14.91 -3.31
CA ASN A 398 -4.27 14.10 -4.08
C ASN A 398 -3.65 13.63 -5.40
N ALA A 399 -2.85 14.47 -6.05
CA ALA A 399 -2.14 14.09 -7.27
C ALA A 399 -1.07 13.01 -7.01
N GLN A 400 -0.26 13.16 -5.97
CA GLN A 400 0.79 12.18 -5.64
C GLN A 400 0.20 10.86 -5.14
N LEU A 401 -0.74 10.92 -4.19
CA LEU A 401 -1.38 9.74 -3.62
C LEU A 401 -2.30 9.04 -4.62
N GLY A 402 -2.91 9.79 -5.55
CA GLY A 402 -3.65 9.19 -6.66
C GLY A 402 -2.77 8.33 -7.57
N ARG A 403 -1.53 8.78 -7.84
CA ARG A 403 -0.54 7.96 -8.59
C ARG A 403 -0.11 6.74 -7.78
N ALA A 404 0.20 6.91 -6.49
CA ALA A 404 0.58 5.80 -5.61
C ALA A 404 -0.54 4.76 -5.48
N HIS A 405 -1.80 5.21 -5.36
CA HIS A 405 -2.99 4.36 -5.37
C HIS A 405 -3.12 3.61 -6.70
N ALA A 406 -3.01 4.30 -7.84
CA ALA A 406 -3.08 3.66 -9.15
C ALA A 406 -1.97 2.61 -9.34
N ASP A 407 -0.75 2.91 -8.88
CA ASP A 407 0.37 1.97 -8.92
C ASP A 407 0.13 0.74 -8.03
N PHE A 408 -0.34 0.94 -6.79
CA PHE A 408 -0.74 -0.15 -5.91
C PHE A 408 -1.79 -1.05 -6.57
N MET A 409 -2.83 -0.45 -7.15
CA MET A 409 -3.91 -1.19 -7.80
C MET A 409 -3.41 -1.93 -9.04
N ASN A 410 -2.64 -1.29 -9.91
CA ASN A 410 -2.30 -1.83 -11.23
C ASN A 410 -1.07 -2.72 -11.23
N LYS A 411 -0.12 -2.50 -10.32
CA LYS A 411 1.15 -3.24 -10.28
C LYS A 411 1.15 -4.35 -9.23
N LEU A 412 0.35 -4.21 -8.17
CA LEU A 412 0.30 -5.19 -7.09
C LEU A 412 -1.06 -5.89 -7.01
N ARG A 413 -2.13 -5.14 -6.69
CA ARG A 413 -3.43 -5.74 -6.36
C ARG A 413 -4.08 -6.47 -7.52
N ASN A 414 -4.38 -5.76 -8.60
CA ASN A 414 -5.14 -6.33 -9.72
C ASN A 414 -4.40 -7.50 -10.38
N PRO A 415 -3.07 -7.46 -10.61
CA PRO A 415 -2.35 -8.63 -11.09
C PRO A 415 -2.52 -9.86 -10.20
N LEU A 416 -2.35 -9.72 -8.89
CA LEU A 416 -2.49 -10.83 -7.95
C LEU A 416 -3.94 -11.35 -7.90
N VAL A 417 -4.94 -10.45 -7.89
CA VAL A 417 -6.36 -10.84 -7.96
C VAL A 417 -6.65 -11.62 -9.25
N ARG A 418 -6.19 -11.14 -10.41
CA ARG A 418 -6.37 -11.84 -11.71
C ARG A 418 -5.79 -13.25 -11.67
N LEU A 419 -4.58 -13.38 -11.13
CA LEU A 419 -3.88 -14.67 -11.00
C LEU A 419 -4.50 -15.58 -9.91
N GLY A 420 -5.42 -15.08 -9.08
CA GLY A 420 -5.95 -15.82 -7.93
C GLY A 420 -4.93 -15.98 -6.81
N GLN A 421 -3.97 -15.07 -6.73
CA GLN A 421 -2.83 -15.05 -5.80
C GLN A 421 -2.90 -13.85 -4.84
N TRP A 422 -4.08 -13.24 -4.67
CA TRP A 422 -4.25 -12.20 -3.67
C TRP A 422 -4.16 -12.85 -2.28
N PRO A 423 -3.35 -12.32 -1.36
CA PRO A 423 -3.16 -12.93 -0.05
C PRO A 423 -4.48 -13.03 0.69
N ARG A 424 -4.65 -14.14 1.42
CA ARG A 424 -5.82 -14.39 2.26
C ARG A 424 -5.91 -13.38 3.40
N GLN A 425 -4.76 -12.91 3.88
CA GLN A 425 -4.68 -11.84 4.85
C GLN A 425 -3.64 -10.81 4.39
N LEU A 426 -4.03 -9.55 4.37
CA LEU A 426 -3.14 -8.42 4.18
C LEU A 426 -3.42 -7.42 5.29
N ARG A 427 -2.45 -7.22 6.17
CA ARG A 427 -2.54 -6.27 7.28
C ARG A 427 -1.48 -5.21 7.10
N MET A 428 -1.89 -3.95 7.21
CA MET A 428 -1.00 -2.81 7.19
C MET A 428 -1.28 -1.97 8.41
N ASN A 429 -0.26 -1.70 9.21
CA ASN A 429 -0.40 -0.88 10.40
C ASN A 429 0.83 0.00 10.60
N SER A 430 0.72 0.94 11.53
CA SER A 430 1.86 1.79 11.88
C SER A 430 1.90 2.08 13.37
N THR A 431 3.11 2.28 13.87
CA THR A 431 3.39 2.92 15.15
C THR A 431 4.09 4.26 14.88
N ALA A 432 4.44 5.00 15.93
CA ALA A 432 5.25 6.21 15.77
C ALA A 432 6.64 5.91 15.17
N GLY A 433 7.17 4.69 15.30
CA GLY A 433 8.52 4.33 14.88
C GLY A 433 8.61 3.43 13.65
N GLN A 434 7.51 2.83 13.19
CA GLN A 434 7.56 1.90 12.06
C GLN A 434 6.20 1.70 11.38
N PHE A 435 6.27 1.48 10.07
CA PHE A 435 5.21 0.90 9.25
C PHE A 435 5.43 -0.61 9.15
N ARG A 436 4.36 -1.39 9.22
CA ARG A 436 4.41 -2.84 8.97
C ARG A 436 3.36 -3.24 7.96
N LEU A 437 3.76 -4.11 7.04
CA LEU A 437 2.87 -4.86 6.16
C LEU A 437 3.13 -6.34 6.39
N LEU A 438 2.07 -7.07 6.70
CA LEU A 438 2.06 -8.51 6.85
C LEU A 438 1.12 -9.08 5.80
N ALA A 439 1.59 -10.05 5.01
CA ALA A 439 0.75 -10.80 4.10
C ALA A 439 0.89 -12.29 4.36
N LEU A 440 -0.25 -12.99 4.33
CA LEU A 440 -0.33 -14.44 4.35
C LEU A 440 -0.95 -14.91 3.04
N HIS A 441 -0.15 -15.62 2.25
CA HIS A 441 -0.58 -16.38 1.09
C HIS A 441 -0.52 -17.88 1.41
N ASP A 442 -1.53 -18.63 0.97
CA ASP A 442 -1.62 -20.09 1.16
C ASP A 442 -0.72 -20.88 0.20
#